data_AF-A0A1C0TKR9-F1
#
_entry.id   AF-A0A1C0TKR9-F1
#
_cell.length_a   1.000
_cell.length_b   1.000
_cell.length_c   1.000
_cell.angle_alpha   90.00
_cell.angle_beta   90.00
_cell.angle_gamma   90.00
#
_symmetry.space_group_name_H-M   'P 1'
#
loop_
_entity.id
_entity.type
_entity.pdbx_description
1 polymer ?
#
loop_
_entity_poly.entity_id
_entity_poly.type
_entity_poly.pdbx_seq_one_letter_code
_entity_poly.pdbx_strand_id
1 'polypeptide(L)'
;MQIKHNDALIASIGEIWSAAQIAHFLEHNEIDIPLGELTFIYSRDEALEARRIAYAVESDPLYMEWQYDQTEENKQAWLTCVANIKARYPFPA
;
A
#
# COMPACT_ATOMS: atom_id res chain seq x y z
N MET A 1 9.41 -5.65 -4.81
CA MET A 1 9.31 -4.59 -3.80
C MET A 1 10.68 -4.39 -3.17
N GLN A 2 11.14 -3.14 -3.07
CA GLN A 2 12.34 -2.79 -2.33
C GLN A 2 11.95 -2.12 -1.01
N ILE A 3 12.70 -2.45 0.04
CA ILE A 3 12.60 -1.84 1.37
C ILE A 3 13.85 -1.00 1.58
N LYS A 4 13.67 0.28 1.90
CA LYS A 4 14.76 1.20 2.20
C LYS A 4 14.59 1.84 3.58
N HIS A 5 15.71 2.24 4.19
CA HIS A 5 15.75 3.11 5.38
C HIS A 5 16.82 4.18 5.13
N ASN A 6 16.48 5.47 5.29
CA ASN A 6 17.42 6.58 5.02
C ASN A 6 18.19 6.44 3.70
N ASP A 7 17.47 6.08 2.62
CA ASP A 7 18.00 5.78 1.29
C ASP A 7 18.93 4.56 1.14
N ALA A 8 19.28 3.86 2.22
CA ALA A 8 19.95 2.57 2.16
C ALA A 8 18.97 1.45 1.78
N LEU A 9 19.36 0.58 0.85
CA LEU A 9 18.59 -0.62 0.51
C LEU A 9 18.73 -1.66 1.61
N ILE A 10 17.62 -2.02 2.25
CA ILE A 10 17.55 -3.06 3.29
C ILE A 10 17.30 -4.42 2.65
N ALA A 11 16.31 -4.49 1.74
CA ALA A 11 15.94 -5.73 1.07
C ALA A 11 15.34 -5.47 -0.31
N SER A 12 15.57 -6.41 -1.22
CA SER A 12 14.85 -6.50 -2.50
C SER A 12 14.09 -7.81 -2.54
N ILE A 13 12.76 -7.73 -2.53
CA ILE A 13 11.83 -8.84 -2.45
C ILE A 13 11.15 -8.97 -3.82
N GLY A 14 11.01 -10.19 -4.34
CA GLY A 14 10.38 -10.44 -5.64
C GLY A 14 8.85 -10.36 -5.65
N GLU A 15 8.24 -10.01 -4.52
CA GLU A 15 6.80 -9.92 -4.29
C GLU A 15 6.49 -8.84 -3.26
N ILE A 16 5.20 -8.55 -3.05
CA ILE A 16 4.76 -7.62 -2.01
C ILE A 16 4.51 -8.40 -0.73
N TRP A 17 5.19 -7.98 0.34
CA TRP A 17 4.98 -8.52 1.67
C TRP A 17 4.04 -7.63 2.49
N SER A 18 3.23 -8.27 3.32
CA SER A 18 2.44 -7.61 4.35
C SER A 18 3.34 -7.03 5.45
N ALA A 19 2.81 -6.07 6.23
CA ALA A 19 3.52 -5.52 7.38
C ALA A 19 4.00 -6.60 8.37
N ALA A 20 3.23 -7.68 8.55
CA ALA A 20 3.60 -8.79 9.42
C ALA A 20 4.80 -9.60 8.87
N GLN A 21 4.83 -9.86 7.56
CA GLN A 21 5.96 -10.53 6.92
C GLN A 21 7.23 -9.67 6.98
N ILE A 22 7.09 -8.35 6.81
CA ILE A 22 8.22 -7.42 6.93
C ILE A 22 8.73 -7.37 8.38
N ALA A 23 7.83 -7.27 9.37
CA ALA A 23 8.22 -7.29 10.78
C ALA A 23 8.99 -8.57 11.13
N HIS A 24 8.48 -9.72 10.69
CA HIS A 24 9.16 -11.00 10.89
C HIS A 24 10.53 -11.06 10.22
N PHE A 25 10.66 -10.51 8.99
CA PHE A 25 11.93 -10.42 8.31
C PHE A 25 12.96 -9.57 9.09
N LEU A 26 12.54 -8.41 9.59
CA LEU A 26 13.43 -7.53 10.36
C LEU A 26 13.92 -8.20 11.64
N GLU A 27 13.00 -8.82 12.40
CA GLU A 27 13.32 -9.57 13.61
C GLU A 27 14.28 -10.73 13.32
N HIS A 28 13.98 -11.54 12.30
CA HIS A 28 14.80 -12.70 11.94
C HIS A 28 16.23 -12.32 11.52
N ASN A 29 16.43 -11.14 10.94
CA ASN A 29 17.73 -10.66 10.49
C ASN A 29 18.39 -9.71 11.51
N GLU A 30 17.87 -9.62 12.73
CA GLU A 30 18.39 -8.75 13.80
C GLU A 30 18.47 -7.26 13.37
N ILE A 31 17.52 -6.82 12.54
CA ILE A 31 17.43 -5.44 12.05
C ILE A 31 16.47 -4.65 12.95
N ASP A 32 17.03 -3.80 13.81
CA ASP A 32 16.27 -2.92 14.71
C ASP A 32 15.86 -1.61 14.03
N ILE A 33 14.97 -1.71 13.04
CA ILE A 33 14.40 -0.54 12.34
C ILE A 33 12.87 -0.59 12.47
N PRO A 34 12.22 0.45 13.04
CA PRO A 34 10.77 0.51 13.11
C PRO A 34 10.14 0.54 11.71
N LEU A 35 9.03 -0.18 11.51
CA LEU A 35 8.32 -0.21 10.21
C LEU A 35 7.96 1.18 9.68
N GLY A 36 7.65 2.12 10.57
CA GLY A 36 7.28 3.50 10.20
C GLY A 36 8.43 4.33 9.64
N GLU A 37 9.68 3.87 9.78
CA GLU A 37 10.86 4.52 9.21
C GLU A 37 11.25 3.95 7.84
N LEU A 38 10.57 2.88 7.41
CA LEU A 38 10.85 2.23 6.13
C LEU A 38 10.15 2.94 4.97
N THR A 39 10.87 3.03 3.86
CA THR A 39 10.33 3.44 2.57
C THR A 39 10.16 2.21 1.68
N PHE A 40 8.97 2.03 1.14
CA PHE A 40 8.66 0.94 0.21
C PHE A 40 8.67 1.47 -1.22
N ILE A 41 9.46 0.83 -2.09
CA ILE A 41 9.47 1.10 -3.52
C ILE A 41 8.91 -0.12 -4.24
N TYR A 42 7.89 0.13 -5.04
CA TYR A 42 7.25 -0.88 -5.87
C TYR A 42 7.67 -0.68 -7.31
N SER A 43 7.89 -1.76 -8.05
CA SER A 43 7.82 -1.68 -9.51
C SER A 43 6.41 -1.26 -9.93
N ARG A 44 6.28 -0.79 -11.17
CA ARG A 44 4.98 -0.35 -11.69
C ARG A 44 3.94 -1.47 -11.65
N ASP A 45 4.32 -2.69 -12.01
CA ASP A 45 3.41 -3.83 -12.06
C ASP A 45 3.01 -4.32 -10.67
N GLU A 46 3.94 -4.32 -9.72
CA GLU A 46 3.65 -4.60 -8.30
C GLU A 46 2.66 -3.57 -7.73
N ALA A 47 2.90 -2.28 -7.95
CA ALA A 47 2.00 -1.23 -7.49
C ALA A 47 0.61 -1.33 -8.16
N LEU A 48 0.57 -1.69 -9.44
CA LEU A 48 -0.69 -1.91 -10.17
C LEU A 48 -1.49 -3.04 -9.54
N GLU A 49 -0.87 -4.19 -9.29
CA GLU A 49 -1.54 -5.35 -8.72
C GLU A 49 -2.00 -5.10 -7.28
N ALA A 50 -1.16 -4.47 -6.45
CA ALA A 50 -1.55 -4.09 -5.09
C ALA A 50 -2.76 -3.15 -5.08
N ARG A 51 -2.77 -2.14 -5.96
CA ARG A 51 -3.92 -1.24 -6.10
C ARG A 51 -5.16 -1.99 -6.56
N ARG A 52 -5.03 -2.91 -7.52
CA ARG A 52 -6.16 -3.71 -8.02
C ARG A 52 -6.83 -4.50 -6.90
N ILE A 53 -6.03 -5.19 -6.07
CA ILE A 53 -6.51 -5.94 -4.91
C ILE A 53 -7.16 -4.98 -3.89
N ALA A 54 -6.49 -3.88 -3.55
CA ALA A 54 -6.99 -2.93 -2.56
C ALA A 54 -8.28 -2.23 -3.02
N TYR A 55 -8.42 -1.90 -4.31
CA TYR A 55 -9.66 -1.35 -4.84
C TYR A 55 -10.83 -2.33 -4.68
N ALA A 56 -10.64 -3.59 -5.07
CA ALA A 56 -11.68 -4.60 -4.96
C ALA A 56 -12.18 -4.80 -3.52
N VAL A 57 -11.29 -4.69 -2.53
CA VAL A 57 -11.62 -4.93 -1.11
C VAL A 57 -12.10 -3.66 -0.41
N GLU A 58 -11.49 -2.51 -0.66
CA GLU A 58 -11.67 -1.30 0.15
C GLU A 58 -12.45 -0.19 -0.58
N SER A 59 -12.29 -0.05 -1.90
CA SER A 59 -12.82 1.10 -2.64
C SER A 59 -14.09 0.80 -3.41
N ASP A 60 -14.17 -0.37 -4.05
CA ASP A 60 -15.31 -0.77 -4.87
C ASP A 60 -16.63 -0.83 -4.08
N PRO A 61 -16.68 -1.31 -2.82
CA PRO A 61 -17.89 -1.22 -2.01
C PRO A 61 -18.39 0.22 -1.81
N LEU A 62 -17.47 1.15 -1.52
CA LEU A 62 -17.79 2.58 -1.32
C LEU A 62 -18.29 3.24 -2.61
N TYR A 63 -17.70 2.86 -3.75
CA TYR A 63 -18.18 3.30 -5.05
C TYR A 63 -19.62 2.83 -5.29
N MET A 64 -19.92 1.57 -5.00
CA MET A 64 -21.29 1.02 -5.15
C MET A 64 -22.30 1.73 -4.23
N GLU A 65 -21.95 2.02 -2.98
CA GLU A 65 -22.77 2.81 -2.07
C GLU A 65 -23.03 4.22 -2.62
N TRP A 66 -21.99 4.89 -3.12
CA TRP A 66 -22.16 6.20 -3.76
C TRP A 66 -23.03 6.14 -5.03
N GLN A 67 -22.90 5.10 -5.87
CA GLN A 67 -23.73 4.96 -7.07
C GLN A 67 -25.22 4.83 -6.74
N TYR A 68 -25.56 4.24 -5.59
CA TYR A 68 -26.94 4.07 -5.15
C TYR A 68 -27.48 5.30 -4.41
N ASP A 69 -26.78 5.76 -3.36
CA ASP A 69 -27.26 6.85 -2.50
C ASP A 69 -27.01 8.26 -3.09
N GLN A 70 -25.97 8.40 -3.92
CA GLN A 70 -25.58 9.63 -4.61
C GLN A 70 -25.33 10.85 -3.70
N THR A 71 -24.94 10.62 -2.44
CA THR A 71 -24.58 11.69 -1.50
C THR A 71 -23.14 12.16 -1.70
N GLU A 72 -22.83 13.41 -1.33
CA GLU A 72 -21.46 13.93 -1.40
C GLU A 72 -20.57 13.28 -0.34
N GLU A 73 -21.14 12.91 0.81
CA GLU A 73 -20.44 12.18 1.87
C GLU A 73 -19.92 10.83 1.37
N ASN A 74 -20.74 10.02 0.69
CA ASN A 74 -20.33 8.72 0.15
C ASN A 74 -19.26 8.87 -0.93
N LYS A 75 -19.40 9.88 -1.81
CA LYS A 75 -18.40 10.22 -2.82
C LYS A 75 -17.06 10.60 -2.18
N GLN A 76 -17.08 11.43 -1.14
CA GLN A 76 -15.88 11.85 -0.44
C GLN A 76 -15.21 10.68 0.28
N ALA A 77 -15.98 9.77 0.87
CA ALA A 77 -15.47 8.53 1.46
C ALA A 77 -14.74 7.67 0.41
N TRP A 78 -15.36 7.45 -0.75
CA TRP A 78 -14.75 6.72 -1.87
C TRP A 78 -13.45 7.38 -2.35
N LEU A 79 -13.46 8.69 -2.64
CA LEU A 79 -12.28 9.41 -3.11
C LEU A 79 -11.14 9.40 -2.09
N THR A 80 -11.46 9.52 -0.81
CA THR A 80 -10.48 9.44 0.28
C THR A 80 -9.85 8.05 0.35
N CYS A 81 -10.64 6.99 0.23
CA CYS A 81 -10.15 5.62 0.15
C CYS A 81 -9.19 5.43 -1.03
N VAL A 82 -9.58 5.88 -2.24
CA VAL A 82 -8.73 5.82 -3.44
C VAL A 82 -7.41 6.56 -3.22
N ALA A 83 -7.43 7.75 -2.62
CA ALA A 83 -6.23 8.52 -2.32
C ALA A 83 -5.30 7.76 -1.36
N ASN A 84 -5.85 7.17 -0.29
CA ASN A 84 -5.09 6.38 0.68
C ASN A 84 -4.47 5.13 0.05
N ILE A 85 -5.18 4.43 -0.84
CA ILE A 85 -4.65 3.29 -1.60
C ILE A 85 -3.47 3.73 -2.47
N LYS A 86 -3.62 4.84 -3.20
CA LYS A 86 -2.55 5.38 -4.06
C LYS A 86 -1.32 5.83 -3.27
N ALA A 87 -1.52 6.36 -2.07
CA ALA A 87 -0.44 6.75 -1.16
C ALA A 87 0.31 5.54 -0.58
N ARG A 88 -0.39 4.44 -0.26
CA ARG A 88 0.25 3.18 0.20
C ARG A 88 1.05 2.48 -0.90
N TYR A 89 0.59 2.57 -2.15
CA TYR A 89 1.20 1.92 -3.31
C TYR A 89 1.53 2.96 -4.39
N PRO A 90 2.51 3.84 -4.20
CA PRO A 90 2.90 4.83 -5.21
C PRO A 90 3.49 4.13 -6.44
N PHE A 91 3.32 4.76 -7.61
CA PHE A 91 4.08 4.33 -8.78
C PHE A 91 5.53 4.82 -8.67
N PRO A 92 6.49 4.06 -9.22
CA PRO A 92 7.87 4.54 -9.30
C PRO A 92 7.93 5.84 -10.11
N ALA A 93 8.79 6.76 -9.67
CA ALA A 93 9.05 8.03 -10.35
C ALA A 93 9.78 7.84 -11.69
#